data_AF-A0A661VFL5-F1
#
_entry.id   AF-A0A661VFL5-F1
#
_cell.length_a   1.000
_cell.length_b   1.000
_cell.length_c   1.000
_cell.angle_alpha   90.00
_cell.angle_beta   90.00
_cell.angle_gamma   90.00
#
_symmetry.space_group_name_H-M   'P 1'
#
loop_
_entity.id
_entity.type
_entity.pdbx_description
1 polymer ?
#
loop_
_entity_poly.entity_id
_entity_poly.type
_entity_poly.pdbx_seq_one_letter_code
_entity_poly.pdbx_strand_id
1 'polypeptide(L)'
;MSNKAKLNFAVDVFILIAFVLSALSGLVLFTMPHSGYQNGRNLAYYQAVLLLSRAAWNDLHVWSSFAMVAGALVHLLLHWKWMVCMVKKMLRLAVKVERESCPVTAR
;
A
#
# COMPACT_ATOMS: atom_id res chain seq x y z
N MET A 1 -6.86 3.09 -25.91
CA MET A 1 -6.93 2.49 -24.55
C MET A 1 -8.31 2.76 -23.95
N SER A 2 -9.02 1.71 -23.51
CA SER A 2 -10.31 1.83 -22.79
C SER A 2 -10.14 2.73 -21.55
N ASN A 3 -11.11 3.58 -21.26
CA ASN A 3 -11.10 4.45 -20.07
C ASN A 3 -10.96 3.65 -18.77
N LYS A 4 -11.47 2.42 -18.73
CA LYS A 4 -11.33 1.52 -17.57
C LYS A 4 -9.89 1.05 -17.36
N ALA A 5 -9.18 0.73 -18.43
CA ALA A 5 -7.78 0.32 -18.35
C ALA A 5 -6.90 1.48 -17.85
N LYS A 6 -7.22 2.71 -18.27
CA LYS A 6 -6.55 3.92 -17.76
C LYS A 6 -6.83 4.15 -16.27
N LEU A 7 -8.07 3.94 -15.82
CA LEU A 7 -8.44 4.06 -14.40
C LEU A 7 -7.72 3.02 -13.54
N ASN A 8 -7.72 1.75 -13.95
CA ASN A 8 -7.00 0.70 -13.21
C ASN A 8 -5.51 1.02 -13.11
N PHE A 9 -4.88 1.38 -14.23
CA PHE A 9 -3.47 1.79 -14.24
C PHE A 9 -3.22 3.01 -13.34
N ALA A 10 -4.10 4.01 -13.35
CA ALA A 10 -3.96 5.18 -12.49
C ALA A 10 -4.06 4.84 -11.00
N VAL A 11 -4.97 3.95 -10.62
CA VAL A 11 -5.10 3.46 -9.24
C VAL A 11 -3.85 2.70 -8.81
N ASP A 12 -3.31 1.83 -9.67
CA ASP A 12 -2.11 1.05 -9.37
C ASP A 12 -0.88 1.94 -9.21
N VAL A 13 -0.71 2.93 -10.10
CA VAL A 13 0.37 3.92 -9.99
C VAL A 13 0.22 4.75 -8.72
N PHE A 14 -1.01 5.16 -8.37
CA PHE A 14 -1.27 5.89 -7.13
C PHE A 14 -0.87 5.08 -5.89
N ILE A 15 -1.27 3.81 -5.83
CA ILE A 15 -0.90 2.90 -4.73
C ILE A 15 0.62 2.73 -4.66
N LEU A 16 1.29 2.56 -5.81
CA LEU A 16 2.74 2.40 -5.88
C LEU A 16 3.46 3.63 -5.31
N ILE A 17 3.02 4.84 -5.67
CA ILE A 17 3.59 6.08 -5.14
C ILE A 17 3.37 6.18 -3.63
N ALA A 18 2.15 5.91 -3.15
CA ALA A 18 1.83 5.93 -1.73
C ALA A 18 2.65 4.89 -0.93
N PHE A 19 2.85 3.70 -1.51
CA PHE A 19 3.70 2.66 -0.95
C PHE A 19 5.17 3.09 -0.85
N VAL A 20 5.73 3.68 -1.90
CA VAL A 20 7.12 4.18 -1.88
C VAL A 20 7.30 5.27 -0.82
N LEU A 21 6.37 6.22 -0.73
CA LEU A 21 6.42 7.27 0.30
C LEU A 21 6.33 6.70 1.72
N SER A 22 5.43 5.74 1.95
CA SER A 22 5.29 5.04 3.24
C SER A 22 6.54 4.22 3.58
N ALA A 23 7.07 3.46 2.62
CA ALA A 23 8.25 2.63 2.84
C ALA A 23 9.50 3.47 3.14
N LEU A 24 9.75 4.54 2.38
CA LEU A 24 10.90 5.42 2.61
C LEU A 24 10.81 6.15 3.96
N SER A 25 9.64 6.71 4.29
CA SER A 25 9.43 7.36 5.58
C SER A 25 9.54 6.38 6.75
N GLY A 26 9.07 5.15 6.58
CA GLY A 26 9.20 4.08 7.57
C GLY A 26 10.66 3.64 7.78
N LEU A 27 11.42 3.50 6.69
CA LEU A 27 12.86 3.21 6.76
C LEU A 27 13.64 4.33 7.47
N VAL A 28 13.31 5.59 7.17
CA VAL A 28 13.90 6.75 7.87
C VAL A 28 13.55 6.69 9.36
N LEU A 29 12.29 6.48 9.73
CA LEU A 29 11.87 6.37 11.14
C LEU A 29 12.49 5.18 11.86
N PHE A 30 12.73 4.06 11.17
CA PHE A 30 13.37 2.87 11.72
C PHE A 30 14.83 3.14 12.11
N THR A 31 15.54 3.94 11.32
CA THR A 31 16.92 4.36 11.62
C THR A 31 17.01 5.43 12.69
N MET A 32 15.91 6.13 13.00
CA MET A 32 15.86 7.12 14.07
C MET A 32 15.72 6.42 15.44
N PRO A 33 16.45 6.88 16.48
CA PRO A 33 16.31 6.33 17.83
C PRO A 33 14.86 6.44 18.33
N HIS A 34 14.37 5.37 18.94
CA HIS A 34 13.06 5.41 19.63
C HIS A 34 13.14 6.36 20.83
N SER A 35 12.25 7.36 20.85
CA SER A 35 12.10 8.34 21.94
C SER A 35 11.48 7.74 23.21
N GLY A 36 12.00 6.59 23.66
CA GLY A 36 11.48 5.80 24.78
C GLY A 36 12.30 5.85 26.07
N TYR A 37 13.52 6.38 26.05
CA TYR A 37 14.35 6.52 27.25
C TYR A 37 14.69 8.00 27.49
N GLN A 38 14.34 8.52 28.68
CA GLN A 38 14.63 9.87 29.22
C GLN A 38 13.64 11.03 28.94
N ASN A 39 12.34 10.88 29.27
CA ASN A 39 11.42 11.99 29.60
C ASN A 39 11.48 13.24 28.68
N GLY A 40 11.55 13.07 27.36
CA GLY A 40 11.50 14.20 26.41
C GLY A 40 12.76 15.08 26.36
N ARG A 41 13.89 14.68 26.98
CA ARG A 41 15.16 15.43 26.97
C ARG A 41 16.20 14.85 26.00
N ASN A 42 15.76 14.21 24.92
CA ASN A 42 16.68 13.70 23.90
C ASN A 42 16.96 14.77 22.85
N LEU A 43 18.24 15.18 22.73
CA LEU A 43 18.73 15.99 21.61
C LEU A 43 18.46 15.31 20.24
N ALA A 44 18.20 14.00 20.24
CA ALA A 44 17.80 13.24 19.05
C ALA A 44 16.42 13.63 18.49
N TYR A 45 15.56 14.32 19.25
CA TYR A 45 14.29 14.87 18.72
C TYR A 45 14.50 15.87 17.58
N TYR A 46 15.67 16.53 17.57
CA TYR A 46 16.07 17.50 16.55
C TYR A 46 16.89 16.89 15.41
N GLN A 47 16.97 15.56 15.27
CA GLN A 47 17.61 14.96 14.11
C GLN A 47 16.74 15.17 12.87
N ALA A 48 17.00 16.28 12.19
CA ALA A 48 16.40 16.61 10.92
C ALA A 48 17.10 15.80 9.82
N VAL A 49 16.50 14.68 9.42
CA VAL A 49 16.89 14.00 8.19
C VAL A 49 16.21 14.74 7.03
N LEU A 50 17.01 15.21 6.07
CA LEU A 50 16.55 16.06 4.95
C LEU A 50 15.80 17.33 5.39
N LEU A 51 16.22 17.96 6.49
CA LEU A 51 15.58 19.17 7.05
C LEU A 51 14.15 18.95 7.58
N LEU A 52 13.64 17.71 7.62
CA LEU A 52 12.34 17.37 8.18
C LEU A 52 12.49 16.80 9.59
N SER A 53 11.64 17.25 10.51
CA SER A 53 11.59 16.72 11.87
C SER A 53 11.07 15.28 11.90
N ARG A 54 11.40 14.53 12.96
CA ARG A 54 10.84 13.18 13.18
C ARG A 54 9.30 13.17 13.17
N ALA A 55 8.67 14.22 13.67
CA ALA A 55 7.22 14.38 13.62
C ALA A 55 6.70 14.49 12.18
N ALA A 56 7.34 15.30 11.35
CA ALA A 56 6.97 15.41 9.94
C ALA A 56 7.16 14.09 9.17
N TRP A 57 8.22 13.33 9.46
CA TRP A 57 8.41 11.99 8.91
C TRP A 57 7.34 11.00 9.37
N ASN A 58 6.93 11.07 10.64
CA ASN A 58 5.84 10.26 11.18
C ASN A 58 4.51 10.59 10.52
N ASP A 59 4.19 11.88 10.37
CA ASP A 59 2.98 12.32 9.68
C ASP A 59 2.98 11.85 8.23
N LEU A 60 4.10 12.04 7.50
CA LEU A 60 4.26 11.55 6.14
C LEU A 60 4.04 10.04 6.06
N HIS A 61 4.60 9.27 6.98
CA HIS A 61 4.45 7.81 7.04
C HIS A 61 3.00 7.40 7.29
N VAL A 62 2.33 8.00 8.27
CA VAL A 62 0.96 7.66 8.63
C VAL A 62 -0.01 8.04 7.51
N TRP A 63 0.08 9.26 6.98
CA TRP A 63 -0.82 9.73 5.92
C TRP A 63 -0.60 9.00 4.60
N SER A 64 0.65 8.73 4.20
CA SER A 64 0.92 7.91 3.01
C SER A 64 0.44 6.47 3.18
N SER A 65 0.55 5.89 4.38
CA SER A 65 0.02 4.56 4.67
C SER A 65 -1.50 4.51 4.59
N PHE A 66 -2.20 5.52 5.10
CA PHE A 66 -3.66 5.61 4.93
C PHE A 66 -4.06 5.75 3.45
N ALA A 67 -3.37 6.59 2.69
CA ALA A 67 -3.60 6.73 1.25
C ALA A 67 -3.38 5.41 0.50
N MET A 68 -2.31 4.68 0.84
CA MET A 68 -2.01 3.36 0.29
C MET A 68 -3.11 2.34 0.62
N VAL A 69 -3.58 2.28 1.87
CA VAL A 69 -4.65 1.37 2.28
C VAL A 69 -5.95 1.70 1.55
N ALA A 70 -6.33 2.98 1.48
CA ALA A 70 -7.50 3.41 0.73
C ALA A 70 -7.41 3.04 -0.75
N GLY A 71 -6.26 3.26 -1.39
CA GLY A 71 -6.01 2.86 -2.77
C GLY A 71 -6.09 1.33 -2.94
N ALA A 72 -5.46 0.56 -2.06
CA ALA A 72 -5.49 -0.90 -2.10
C ALA A 72 -6.92 -1.45 -1.98
N LEU A 73 -7.77 -0.86 -1.14
CA LEU A 73 -9.19 -1.22 -1.04
C LEU A 73 -9.92 -0.97 -2.37
N VAL A 74 -9.71 0.19 -3.00
CA VAL A 74 -10.30 0.49 -4.31
C VAL A 74 -9.81 -0.50 -5.37
N HIS A 75 -8.51 -0.80 -5.40
CA HIS A 75 -7.94 -1.81 -6.30
C HIS A 75 -8.59 -3.18 -6.10
N LEU A 76 -8.74 -3.65 -4.85
CA LEU A 76 -9.40 -4.92 -4.54
C LEU A 76 -10.86 -4.95 -5.00
N LEU A 77 -11.59 -3.84 -4.86
CA LEU A 77 -12.98 -3.73 -5.34
C LEU A 77 -13.04 -3.79 -6.88
N LEU A 78 -12.13 -3.11 -7.58
CA LEU A 78 -12.04 -3.18 -9.04
C LEU A 78 -11.71 -4.59 -9.54
N HIS A 79 -10.89 -5.33 -8.80
CA HIS A 79 -10.44 -6.68 -9.15
C HIS A 79 -11.25 -7.80 -8.48
N TRP A 80 -12.33 -7.47 -7.75
CA TRP A 80 -13.08 -8.43 -6.92
C TRP A 80 -13.56 -9.68 -7.67
N LYS A 81 -14.12 -9.50 -8.87
CA LYS A 81 -14.59 -10.62 -9.70
C LYS A 81 -13.47 -11.58 -10.08
N TRP A 82 -12.31 -11.04 -10.45
CA TRP A 82 -11.13 -11.82 -10.79
C TRP A 82 -10.58 -12.55 -9.55
N MET A 83 -10.47 -11.85 -8.42
CA MET A 83 -10.03 -12.43 -7.14
C MET A 83 -10.91 -13.61 -6.72
N VAL A 84 -12.24 -13.47 -6.73
CA VAL A 84 -13.17 -14.56 -6.40
C VAL A 84 -13.03 -15.73 -7.38
N CYS A 85 -12.84 -15.46 -8.68
CA CYS A 85 -12.61 -16.51 -9.68
C CYS A 85 -11.30 -17.26 -9.40
N MET A 86 -10.23 -16.54 -9.07
CA MET A 86 -8.92 -17.12 -8.77
C MET A 86 -8.93 -17.93 -7.48
N VAL A 87 -9.52 -17.40 -6.40
CA VAL A 87 -9.69 -18.10 -5.12
C VAL A 87 -10.52 -19.37 -5.32
N LYS A 88 -11.64 -19.30 -6.06
CA LYS A 88 -12.41 -20.49 -6.45
C LYS A 88 -11.55 -21.48 -7.22
N LYS A 89 -10.70 -21.05 -8.17
CA LYS A 89 -9.82 -21.94 -8.95
C LYS A 89 -8.75 -22.60 -8.08
N MET A 90 -8.11 -21.86 -7.18
CA MET A 90 -7.13 -22.42 -6.24
C MET A 90 -7.78 -23.45 -5.30
N LEU A 91 -8.98 -23.16 -4.81
CA LEU A 91 -9.77 -24.12 -4.02
C LEU A 91 -10.29 -25.29 -4.88
N ARG A 92 -10.58 -25.08 -6.16
CA ARG A 92 -11.02 -26.12 -7.12
C ARG A 92 -9.88 -26.98 -7.68
N LEU A 93 -8.61 -26.61 -7.49
CA LEU A 93 -7.50 -27.59 -7.57
C LEU A 93 -7.62 -28.65 -6.45
N ALA A 94 -8.39 -28.39 -5.40
CA ALA A 94 -8.84 -29.41 -4.44
C ALA A 94 -10.22 -30.01 -4.79
N VAL A 95 -11.04 -29.36 -5.64
CA VAL A 95 -12.40 -29.82 -6.02
C VAL A 95 -12.70 -29.48 -7.48
N LYS A 96 -12.48 -30.44 -8.37
CA LYS A 96 -12.71 -30.42 -9.82
C LYS A 96 -14.02 -29.69 -10.22
N VAL A 97 -13.93 -28.51 -10.85
CA VAL A 97 -15.10 -27.88 -11.53
C VAL A 97 -14.74 -27.50 -12.96
N GLU A 98 -15.62 -27.96 -13.84
CA GLU A 98 -15.66 -27.78 -15.29
C GLU A 98 -15.50 -26.30 -15.72
N ARG A 99 -14.88 -26.13 -16.89
CA ARG A 99 -14.54 -24.88 -17.60
C ARG A 99 -15.62 -23.78 -17.51
N GLU A 100 -15.47 -22.86 -16.57
CA GLU A 100 -15.91 -21.48 -16.77
C GLU A 100 -14.67 -20.64 -17.02
N SER A 101 -14.57 -20.06 -18.22
CA SER A 101 -13.48 -19.18 -18.65
C SER A 101 -13.49 -17.93 -17.77
N CYS A 102 -12.76 -17.97 -16.64
CA CYS A 102 -12.44 -16.77 -15.89
C CYS A 102 -11.89 -15.74 -16.90
N PRO A 103 -12.48 -14.54 -17.02
CA PRO A 103 -11.93 -13.54 -17.91
C PRO A 103 -10.51 -13.23 -17.45
N VAL A 104 -9.53 -13.55 -18.31
CA VAL A 104 -8.10 -13.27 -18.07
C VAL A 104 -7.86 -11.76 -18.03
N THR A 105 -8.84 -10.98 -18.51
CA THR A 105 -8.84 -9.52 -18.51
C THR A 105 -9.97 -8.99 -17.63
N ALA A 106 -9.63 -8.20 -16.62
CA ALA A 106 -10.60 -7.39 -15.89
C ALA A 106 -11.26 -6.43 -16.91
N ARG A 107 -12.54 -6.66 -17.23
CA ARG A 107 -13.33 -5.83 -18.16
C ARG A 107 -14.21 -4.83 -17.42
#